data_AF-B1BTY3-F1
#
_entry.id   AF-B1BTY3-F1
#
_cell.length_a   1.000
_cell.length_b   1.000
_cell.length_c   1.000
_cell.angle_alpha   90.00
_cell.angle_beta   90.00
_cell.angle_gamma   90.00
#
_symmetry.space_group_name_H-M   'P 1'
#
loop_
_entity.id
_entity.type
_entity.pdbx_description
1 polymer ?
#
loop_
_entity_poly.entity_id
_entity_poly.type
_entity_poly.pdbx_seq_one_letter_code
_entity_poly.pdbx_strand_id
1 'polypeptide(L)'
;MVFKGFFLLSLIILVLILMGYAYIEAEKELELSVNEFDKKYEFTLTIKTKDGNKTVLKLFSDWKYESEDILNFVMNKELQSIEYKKNGKSILIPISEVKSYEFNVKERSI
;
A
#
# COMPACT_ATOMS: atom_id res chain seq x y z
N MET A 1 -31.80 32.77 -23.34
CA MET A 1 -31.82 32.35 -21.92
C MET A 1 -31.91 30.83 -21.73
N VAL A 2 -31.67 30.00 -22.76
CA VAL A 2 -31.81 28.52 -22.70
C VAL A 2 -30.49 27.81 -22.37
N PHE A 3 -29.35 28.43 -22.71
CA PHE A 3 -28.01 27.85 -22.54
C PHE A 3 -27.56 27.69 -21.08
N LYS A 4 -28.01 28.57 -20.17
CA LYS A 4 -27.61 28.54 -18.74
C LYS A 4 -28.18 27.34 -17.99
N GLY A 5 -29.40 26.91 -18.31
CA GLY A 5 -30.06 25.78 -17.64
C GLY A 5 -29.42 24.43 -18.02
N PHE A 6 -29.08 24.25 -19.29
CA PHE A 6 -28.41 23.04 -19.77
C PHE A 6 -26.98 22.89 -19.21
N PHE A 7 -26.26 24.01 -19.11
CA PHE A 7 -24.92 24.05 -18.51
C PHE A 7 -24.95 23.71 -17.01
N LEU A 8 -25.93 24.23 -16.27
CA LEU A 8 -26.14 23.89 -14.86
C LEU A 8 -26.47 22.40 -14.67
N LEU A 9 -27.32 21.84 -15.52
CA LEU A 9 -27.68 20.42 -15.46
C LEU A 9 -26.46 19.53 -15.74
N SER A 10 -25.65 19.86 -16.75
CA SER A 10 -24.41 19.13 -17.04
C SER A 10 -23.39 19.23 -15.89
N LEU A 11 -23.32 20.38 -15.23
CA LEU A 11 -22.42 20.57 -14.08
C LEU A 11 -22.86 19.73 -12.88
N ILE A 12 -24.16 19.66 -12.61
CA ILE A 12 -24.72 18.82 -11.53
C ILE A 12 -24.42 17.34 -11.80
N ILE A 13 -24.61 16.87 -13.04
CA ILE A 13 -24.30 15.49 -13.42
C ILE A 13 -22.80 15.19 -13.24
N LEU A 14 -21.93 16.10 -13.66
CA LEU A 14 -20.48 15.94 -13.49
C LEU A 14 -20.09 15.85 -12.00
N VAL A 15 -20.68 16.69 -11.16
CA VAL A 15 -20.43 16.65 -9.70
C VAL A 15 -20.89 15.33 -9.10
N LEU A 16 -22.06 14.80 -9.50
CA LEU A 16 -22.54 13.49 -9.02
C LEU A 16 -21.62 12.35 -9.45
N ILE A 17 -21.11 12.38 -10.68
CA ILE A 17 -20.13 11.38 -11.16
C ILE A 17 -18.85 11.44 -10.33
N LEU A 18 -18.30 12.63 -10.09
CA LEU A 18 -17.08 12.81 -9.29
C LEU A 18 -17.28 12.35 -7.83
N MET A 19 -18.43 12.64 -7.22
CA MET A 19 -18.75 12.12 -5.88
C MET A 19 -18.87 10.60 -5.87
N GLY A 20 -19.49 10.00 -6.90
CA GLY A 20 -19.58 8.55 -7.03
C GLY A 20 -18.20 7.90 -7.14
N TYR A 21 -17.30 8.48 -7.93
CA TYR A 21 -15.90 8.01 -8.01
C TYR A 21 -15.17 8.14 -6.68
N ALA A 22 -15.31 9.28 -5.98
CA ALA A 22 -14.67 9.49 -4.68
C ALA A 22 -15.20 8.52 -3.62
N TYR A 23 -16.49 8.20 -3.64
CA TYR A 23 -17.11 7.24 -2.72
C TYR A 23 -16.57 5.82 -2.94
N ILE A 24 -16.51 5.36 -4.20
CA ILE A 24 -15.99 4.03 -4.54
C ILE A 24 -14.51 3.90 -4.15
N GLU A 25 -13.71 4.94 -4.36
CA GLU A 25 -12.30 4.93 -3.96
C GLU A 25 -12.15 4.88 -2.44
N ALA A 26 -12.94 5.66 -1.71
CA ALA A 26 -12.94 5.65 -0.25
C ALA A 26 -13.41 4.30 0.33
N GLU A 27 -14.40 3.66 -0.29
CA GLU A 27 -14.89 2.34 0.12
C GLU A 27 -13.82 1.26 -0.09
N LYS A 28 -13.09 1.30 -1.20
CA LYS A 28 -11.94 0.39 -1.45
C LYS A 28 -10.81 0.62 -0.46
N GLU A 29 -10.48 1.87 -0.14
CA GLU A 29 -9.47 2.18 0.90
C GLU A 29 -9.93 1.69 2.28
N LEU A 30 -11.22 1.84 2.59
CA LEU A 30 -11.80 1.36 3.84
C LEU A 30 -11.74 -0.16 3.93
N GLU A 31 -12.20 -0.88 2.90
CA GLU A 31 -12.14 -2.35 2.84
C GLU A 31 -10.71 -2.88 2.96
N LEU A 32 -9.74 -2.28 2.25
CA LEU A 32 -8.33 -2.64 2.38
C LEU A 32 -7.82 -2.41 3.82
N SER A 33 -8.18 -1.27 4.43
CA SER A 33 -7.78 -0.98 5.81
C SER A 33 -8.39 -1.95 6.82
N VAL A 34 -9.70 -2.22 6.74
CA VAL A 34 -10.41 -3.14 7.65
C VAL A 34 -9.84 -4.54 7.55
N ASN A 35 -9.57 -5.02 6.33
CA ASN A 35 -9.01 -6.35 6.09
C ASN A 35 -7.56 -6.46 6.60
N GLU A 36 -6.79 -5.38 6.63
CA GLU A 36 -5.47 -5.32 7.29
C GLU A 36 -5.58 -5.25 8.83
N PHE A 37 -6.64 -4.63 9.37
CA PHE A 37 -6.83 -4.50 10.83
C PHE A 37 -7.17 -5.81 11.52
N ASP A 38 -7.86 -6.73 10.84
CA ASP A 38 -8.29 -8.03 11.38
C ASP A 38 -7.26 -9.17 11.16
N LYS A 39 -6.07 -8.87 10.65
CA LYS A 39 -5.01 -9.87 10.47
C LYS A 39 -4.25 -10.15 11.75
N LYS A 40 -4.16 -11.44 12.09
CA LYS A 40 -3.57 -11.94 13.35
C LYS A 40 -2.09 -11.60 13.53
N TYR A 41 -1.31 -11.52 12.46
CA TYR A 41 0.13 -11.26 12.50
C TYR A 41 0.48 -9.98 11.74
N GLU A 42 1.33 -9.16 12.36
CA GLU A 42 2.02 -8.03 11.74
C GLU A 42 3.50 -8.36 11.59
N PHE A 43 3.98 -8.24 10.36
CA PHE A 43 5.37 -8.40 10.00
C PHE A 43 5.94 -7.04 9.64
N THR A 44 6.99 -6.63 10.33
CA THR A 44 7.68 -5.35 10.08
C THR A 44 9.05 -5.63 9.51
N LEU A 45 9.26 -5.22 8.25
CA LEU A 45 10.57 -5.23 7.60
C LEU A 45 11.12 -3.80 7.58
N THR A 46 12.23 -3.60 8.29
CA THR A 46 12.97 -2.34 8.29
C THR A 46 14.20 -2.48 7.41
N ILE A 47 14.31 -1.64 6.38
CA ILE A 47 15.43 -1.62 5.44
C ILE A 47 16.21 -0.33 5.68
N LYS A 48 17.53 -0.45 5.85
CA LYS A 48 18.46 0.67 5.88
C LYS A 48 19.34 0.61 4.63
N THR A 49 19.33 1.66 3.85
CA THR A 49 20.15 1.79 2.64
C THR A 49 21.51 2.41 2.97
N LYS A 50 22.46 2.29 2.04
CA LYS A 50 23.84 2.78 2.19
C LYS A 50 23.92 4.30 2.33
N ASP A 51 23.00 5.02 1.70
CA ASP A 51 22.82 6.47 1.82
C ASP A 51 22.22 6.92 3.17
N GLY A 52 21.87 5.96 4.05
CA GLY A 52 21.31 6.23 5.37
C GLY A 52 19.78 6.31 5.42
N ASN A 53 19.08 6.20 4.29
CA ASN A 53 17.62 6.19 4.29
C ASN A 53 17.07 4.94 5.01
N LYS A 54 15.94 5.11 5.71
CA LYS A 54 15.23 4.06 6.43
C LYS A 54 13.84 3.89 5.83
N THR A 55 13.54 2.69 5.36
CA THR A 55 12.20 2.31 4.90
C THR A 55 11.62 1.27 5.86
N VAL A 56 10.36 1.43 6.24
CA VAL A 56 9.63 0.48 7.08
C VAL A 56 8.43 -0.03 6.29
N LEU A 57 8.38 -1.34 6.08
CA LEU A 57 7.29 -2.03 5.41
C LEU A 57 6.53 -2.86 6.44
N LYS A 58 5.20 -2.75 6.41
CA LYS A 58 4.31 -3.55 7.25
C LYS A 58 3.50 -4.47 6.37
N LEU A 59 3.49 -5.76 6.71
CA LEU A 59 2.72 -6.79 6.04
C LEU A 59 1.83 -7.46 7.08
N PHE A 60 0.58 -7.72 6.70
CA PHE A 60 -0.43 -8.26 7.59
C PHE A 60 -0.91 -9.61 7.06
N SER A 61 -1.02 -10.61 7.95
CA SER A 61 -1.44 -11.96 7.57
C SER A 61 -2.20 -12.64 8.70
N ASP A 62 -3.09 -13.57 8.35
CA ASP A 62 -3.71 -14.47 9.31
C ASP A 62 -2.77 -15.60 9.75
N TRP A 63 -1.73 -15.87 8.96
CA TRP A 63 -0.79 -16.97 9.18
C TRP A 63 0.59 -16.45 9.58
N LYS A 64 1.23 -17.20 10.49
CA LYS A 64 2.63 -16.97 10.87
C LYS A 64 3.54 -17.61 9.82
N TYR A 65 4.37 -16.79 9.19
CA TYR A 65 5.40 -17.22 8.25
C TYR A 65 6.79 -17.09 8.86
N GLU A 66 7.73 -17.88 8.34
CA GLU A 66 9.15 -17.70 8.65
C GLU A 66 9.70 -16.46 7.94
N SER A 67 10.77 -15.89 8.50
CA SER A 67 11.33 -14.62 8.00
C SER A 67 11.81 -14.68 6.54
N GLU A 68 12.30 -15.85 6.10
CA GLU A 68 12.76 -16.08 4.72
C GLU A 68 11.62 -16.03 3.71
N ASP A 69 10.45 -16.56 4.06
CA ASP A 69 9.26 -16.54 3.21
C ASP A 69 8.76 -15.11 2.98
N ILE A 70 8.90 -14.27 4.00
CA ILE A 70 8.39 -12.89 3.95
C ILE A 70 9.28 -12.01 3.08
N LEU A 71 10.60 -12.23 3.11
CA LEU A 71 11.51 -11.59 2.18
C LEU A 71 11.16 -11.94 0.72
N ASN A 72 10.76 -13.19 0.46
CA ASN A 72 10.34 -13.62 -0.87
C ASN A 72 9.08 -12.88 -1.38
N PHE A 73 8.19 -12.40 -0.51
CA PHE A 73 7.01 -11.63 -0.94
C PHE A 73 7.35 -10.25 -1.51
N VAL A 74 8.46 -9.66 -1.07
CA VAL A 74 8.89 -8.31 -1.47
C VAL A 74 10.09 -8.33 -2.40
N MET A 75 10.71 -9.49 -2.63
CA MET A 75 11.88 -9.62 -3.48
C MET A 75 11.49 -9.77 -4.95
N ASN A 76 11.85 -8.79 -5.77
CA ASN A 76 11.81 -8.91 -7.22
C ASN A 76 13.15 -9.53 -7.69
N LYS A 77 13.12 -10.82 -8.05
CA LYS A 77 14.31 -11.59 -8.45
C LYS A 77 14.86 -11.17 -9.81
N GLU A 78 14.00 -10.72 -10.73
CA GLU A 78 14.41 -10.28 -12.07
C GLU A 78 15.19 -8.97 -12.02
N LEU A 79 14.70 -8.01 -11.21
CA LEU A 79 15.32 -6.69 -11.06
C LEU A 79 16.34 -6.62 -9.92
N GLN A 80 16.53 -7.72 -9.19
CA GLN A 80 17.40 -7.80 -8.01
C GLN A 80 17.14 -6.65 -7.03
N SER A 81 15.87 -6.45 -6.69
CA SER A 81 15.40 -5.33 -5.87
C SER A 81 14.32 -5.75 -4.89
N ILE A 82 14.17 -4.98 -3.81
CA ILE A 82 12.97 -5.00 -2.98
C ILE A 82 11.92 -4.12 -3.67
N GLU A 83 10.76 -4.68 -3.97
CA GLU A 83 9.61 -3.99 -4.54
C GLU A 83 8.51 -3.83 -3.51
N TYR A 84 7.98 -2.62 -3.39
CA TYR A 84 6.80 -2.35 -2.57
C TYR A 84 5.98 -1.21 -3.16
N LYS A 85 4.68 -1.16 -2.83
CA LYS A 85 3.80 -0.07 -3.26
C LYS A 85 3.69 0.99 -2.18
N LYS A 86 3.78 2.25 -2.59
CA LYS A 86 3.52 3.41 -1.74
C LYS A 86 2.77 4.46 -2.55
N ASN A 87 1.62 4.91 -2.05
CA ASN A 87 0.76 5.91 -2.71
C ASN A 87 0.47 5.55 -4.17
N GLY A 88 0.10 4.28 -4.43
CA GLY A 88 -0.22 3.77 -5.76
C GLY A 88 0.96 3.57 -6.71
N LYS A 89 2.19 3.86 -6.28
CA LYS A 89 3.42 3.69 -7.10
C LYS A 89 4.24 2.52 -6.59
N SER A 90 4.73 1.67 -7.51
CA SER A 90 5.80 0.72 -7.17
C SER A 90 7.10 1.49 -6.95
N ILE A 91 7.73 1.22 -5.82
CA ILE A 91 9.06 1.70 -5.46
C ILE A 91 9.99 0.49 -5.46
N LEU A 92 11.15 0.66 -6.08
CA LEU A 92 12.20 -0.35 -6.13
C LEU A 92 13.40 0.13 -5.33
N ILE A 93 13.89 -0.70 -4.41
CA ILE A 93 15.16 -0.52 -3.72
C ILE A 93 16.11 -1.60 -4.23
N PRO A 94 17.14 -1.27 -5.02
CA PRO A 94 18.13 -2.25 -5.45
C PRO A 94 18.77 -2.94 -4.25
N ILE A 95 18.95 -4.27 -4.31
CA ILE A 95 19.58 -5.03 -3.21
C ILE A 95 21.01 -4.51 -2.96
N SER A 96 21.70 -4.06 -4.02
CA SER A 96 23.03 -3.45 -3.93
C SER A 96 23.06 -2.19 -3.06
N GLU A 97 21.95 -1.48 -2.91
CA GLU A 97 21.83 -0.27 -2.08
C GLU A 97 21.44 -0.58 -0.63
N VAL A 98 21.03 -1.80 -0.33
CA VAL A 98 20.69 -2.22 1.03
C VAL A 98 21.99 -2.39 1.84
N LYS A 99 22.06 -1.68 2.97
CA LYS A 99 23.15 -1.81 3.95
C LYS A 99 22.83 -2.87 4.99
N SER A 100 21.61 -2.88 5.49
CA SER A 100 21.12 -3.86 6.45
C SER A 100 19.59 -3.92 6.42
N TYR A 101 19.04 -5.02 6.88
CA TYR A 101 17.61 -5.13 7.16
C TYR A 101 17.39 -5.74 8.54
N GLU A 102 16.22 -5.47 9.11
CA GLU A 102 15.76 -6.03 10.37
C GLU A 102 14.31 -6.48 10.19
N PHE A 103 14.00 -7.65 10.74
CA PHE A 103 12.70 -8.27 10.62
C PHE A 103 12.10 -8.54 11.99
N ASN A 104 10.86 -8.12 12.19
CA ASN A 104 10.14 -8.30 13.45
C ASN A 104 8.73 -8.84 13.20
N VAL A 105 8.32 -9.80 14.02
CA VAL A 105 6.98 -10.38 14.01
C VAL A 105 6.24 -10.01 15.28
N LYS A 106 5.00 -9.58 15.14
CA LYS A 106 4.11 -9.32 16.26
C LYS A 106 2.79 -10.04 16.02
N GLU A 107 2.41 -10.89 16.97
CA GLU A 107 1.02 -11.37 17.06
C GLU A 107 0.16 -10.24 17.61
N ARG A 108 -0.93 -9.93 16.90
CA ARG A 108 -1.88 -8.88 17.26
C ARG A 108 -3.02 -9.50 18.06
N SER A 109 -3.31 -8.94 19.21
CA SER A 109 -4.57 -9.17 19.90
C SER A 109 -5.63 -8.34 19.18
N ILE A 110 -6.52 -9.01 18.46
CA ILE A 110 -7.68 -8.43 17.77
C ILE A 110 -8.91 -8.66 18.64
#